data_AF-A0A1H9N4D8-F1
#
_entry.id   AF-A0A1H9N4D8-F1
#
_cell.length_a   1.000
_cell.length_b   1.000
_cell.length_c   1.000
_cell.angle_alpha   90.00
_cell.angle_beta   90.00
_cell.angle_gamma   90.00
#
_symmetry.space_group_name_H-M   'P 1'
#
loop_
_entity.id
_entity.type
_entity.pdbx_description
1 polymer ?
#
loop_
_entity_poly.entity_id
_entity_poly.type
_entity_poly.pdbx_seq_one_letter_code
_entity_poly.pdbx_strand_id
1 'polypeptide(L)'
;MTFYQILQMDPGTIKRLIKLNDNQQEKKRLRWGMAVRSVLIVLFAIIFISALTYFFGSDNSSMAVVLYCMLLAVRFVDFGYCVRESIIALAGILLLLLFSPVIATVASPIVGFLIHFFSFFAILLLSADQPEMGNGSLYSFAYIFLSGNPVYGSSLYQRFLMTVVGFVICAAVFYQKHAQKHQKLNVWNHLKKIDITQHKYQWMVRFALGISLLLTIGSYFQIRRFMWAGFACASLLSDHSEDPLLRERFWQRLLGVIYGSLTFYVIYNVLPSEYHFLIGPLGGLCLGFCSEYQYKTLLNSLGALLVASSVYGMQQAIYLRIGDTILGIFFALIFYWVFDYFVKMTNRISAYK
;
A
#
# COMPACT_ATOMS: atom_id res chain seq x y z
N MET A 1 5.39 30.63 4.72
CA MET A 1 5.44 29.20 5.12
C MET A 1 6.82 28.89 5.68
N THR A 2 6.93 28.09 6.74
CA THR A 2 8.25 27.67 7.27
C THR A 2 8.84 26.56 6.39
N PHE A 3 10.17 26.39 6.40
CA PHE A 3 10.80 25.33 5.59
C PHE A 3 10.34 23.93 6.04
N TYR A 4 10.18 23.75 7.35
CA TYR A 4 9.63 22.51 7.92
C TYR A 4 8.22 22.18 7.40
N GLN A 5 7.33 23.17 7.27
CA GLN A 5 6.00 22.97 6.68
C GLN A 5 6.09 22.50 5.22
N ILE A 6 7.03 23.05 4.43
CA ILE A 6 7.25 22.61 3.04
C ILE A 6 7.65 21.13 3.00
N LEU A 7 8.52 20.67 3.91
CA LEU A 7 8.95 19.27 3.99
C LEU A 7 7.80 18.30 4.31
N GLN A 8 6.73 18.78 4.97
CA GLN A 8 5.58 17.95 5.33
C GLN A 8 4.55 17.81 4.20
N MET A 9 4.55 18.72 3.22
CA MET A 9 3.57 18.71 2.13
C MET A 9 3.84 17.62 1.11
N ASP A 10 2.79 17.16 0.43
CA ASP A 10 2.92 16.26 -0.70
C ASP A 10 3.44 17.00 -1.95
N PRO A 11 4.07 16.28 -2.90
CA PRO A 11 4.65 16.90 -4.10
C PRO A 11 3.62 17.62 -4.98
N GLY A 12 2.36 17.16 -5.00
CA GLY A 12 1.29 17.78 -5.77
C GLY A 12 0.94 19.16 -5.22
N THR A 13 0.77 19.27 -3.90
CA THR A 13 0.56 20.56 -3.23
C THR A 13 1.71 21.52 -3.48
N ILE A 14 2.96 21.08 -3.35
CA ILE A 14 4.13 21.94 -3.59
C ILE A 14 4.17 22.41 -5.06
N LYS A 15 3.92 21.52 -6.04
CA LYS A 15 3.87 21.90 -7.47
C LYS A 15 2.76 22.92 -7.75
N ARG A 16 1.59 22.77 -7.14
CA ARG A 16 0.50 23.75 -7.25
C ARG A 16 0.93 25.11 -6.68
N LEU A 17 1.56 25.13 -5.52
CA LEU A 17 2.09 26.36 -4.92
C LEU A 17 3.18 27.01 -5.79
N ILE A 18 4.03 26.22 -6.46
CA ILE A 18 5.04 26.75 -7.40
C ILE A 18 4.36 27.43 -8.60
N LYS A 19 3.26 26.88 -9.11
CA LYS A 19 2.52 27.45 -10.25
C LYS A 19 1.80 28.75 -9.89
N LEU A 20 1.24 28.83 -8.68
CA LEU A 20 0.43 29.97 -8.22
C LEU A 20 1.25 31.17 -7.71
N ASN A 21 2.49 30.96 -7.30
CA ASN A 21 3.34 32.05 -6.84
C ASN A 21 4.01 32.77 -8.02
N ASP A 22 4.23 34.08 -7.93
CA ASP A 22 5.01 34.84 -8.93
C ASP A 22 6.45 35.09 -8.47
N ASN A 23 6.70 35.13 -7.16
CA ASN A 23 8.03 35.35 -6.60
C ASN A 23 8.99 34.17 -6.90
N GLN A 24 10.06 34.45 -7.64
CA GLN A 24 11.08 33.46 -8.01
C GLN A 24 11.85 32.88 -6.81
N GLN A 25 12.08 33.67 -5.78
CA GLN A 25 12.76 33.21 -4.56
C GLN A 25 11.92 32.16 -3.84
N GLU A 26 10.61 32.36 -3.75
CA GLU A 26 9.71 31.39 -3.12
C GLU A 26 9.55 30.12 -3.98
N LYS A 27 9.50 30.25 -5.31
CA LYS A 27 9.56 29.08 -6.22
C LYS A 27 10.83 28.24 -5.99
N LYS A 28 11.98 28.90 -5.87
CA LYS A 28 13.26 28.24 -5.60
C LYS A 28 13.23 27.52 -4.24
N ARG A 29 12.69 28.17 -3.21
CA ARG A 29 12.53 27.58 -1.87
C ARG A 29 11.62 26.34 -1.88
N LEU A 30 10.50 26.39 -2.59
CA LEU A 30 9.57 25.26 -2.73
C LEU A 30 10.20 24.07 -3.47
N ARG A 31 10.94 24.34 -4.57
CA ARG A 31 11.68 23.29 -5.30
C ARG A 31 12.76 22.66 -4.42
N TRP A 32 13.52 23.46 -3.69
CA TRP A 32 14.50 22.96 -2.73
C TRP A 32 13.87 22.13 -1.62
N GLY A 33 12.76 22.59 -1.04
CA GLY A 33 12.04 21.83 -0.02
C GLY A 33 11.56 20.48 -0.55
N MET A 34 11.04 20.42 -1.78
CA MET A 34 10.64 19.16 -2.42
C MET A 34 11.83 18.20 -2.62
N ALA A 35 12.98 18.72 -3.07
CA ALA A 35 14.19 17.91 -3.27
C ALA A 35 14.75 17.37 -1.95
N VAL A 36 14.91 18.23 -0.95
CA VAL A 36 15.40 17.85 0.38
C VAL A 36 14.46 16.83 1.02
N ARG A 37 13.13 17.05 0.94
CA ARG A 37 12.13 16.07 1.40
C ARG A 37 12.35 14.70 0.75
N SER A 38 12.52 14.66 -0.58
CA SER A 38 12.71 13.39 -1.29
C SER A 38 13.97 12.66 -0.83
N VAL A 39 15.09 13.37 -0.72
CA VAL A 39 16.36 12.81 -0.22
C VAL A 39 16.20 12.28 1.20
N LEU A 40 15.60 13.06 2.10
CA LEU A 40 15.40 12.64 3.50
C LEU A 40 14.52 11.40 3.62
N ILE A 41 13.45 11.30 2.82
CA ILE A 41 12.56 10.12 2.81
C ILE A 41 13.34 8.88 2.33
N VAL A 42 14.11 8.98 1.25
CA VAL A 42 14.89 7.84 0.73
C VAL A 42 15.99 7.44 1.70
N LEU A 43 16.75 8.39 2.24
CA LEU A 43 17.80 8.09 3.23
C LEU A 43 17.21 7.44 4.47
N PHE A 44 16.08 7.95 4.97
CA PHE A 44 15.39 7.34 6.11
C PHE A 44 14.90 5.92 5.77
N ALA A 45 14.34 5.69 4.57
CA ALA A 45 13.93 4.36 4.13
C ALA A 45 15.12 3.38 4.13
N ILE A 46 16.26 3.78 3.55
CA ILE A 46 17.47 2.95 3.50
C ILE A 46 17.93 2.61 4.91
N ILE A 47 18.14 3.62 5.76
CA ILE A 47 18.64 3.40 7.13
C ILE A 47 17.67 2.52 7.92
N PHE A 48 16.37 2.82 7.87
CA PHE A 48 15.36 2.10 8.65
C PHE A 48 15.21 0.64 8.19
N ILE A 49 15.05 0.41 6.89
CA ILE A 49 14.88 -0.94 6.35
C ILE A 49 16.16 -1.74 6.55
N SER A 50 17.34 -1.19 6.22
CA SER A 50 18.62 -1.87 6.38
C SER A 50 18.88 -2.25 7.84
N ALA A 51 18.64 -1.35 8.79
CA ALA A 51 18.80 -1.63 10.22
C ALA A 51 17.89 -2.79 10.67
N LEU A 52 16.59 -2.76 10.33
CA LEU A 52 15.69 -3.84 10.69
C LEU A 52 16.06 -5.17 10.02
N THR A 53 16.44 -5.17 8.74
CA THR A 53 16.88 -6.40 8.07
C THR A 53 18.20 -6.94 8.60
N TYR A 54 19.08 -6.08 9.13
CA TYR A 54 20.32 -6.50 9.76
C TYR A 54 20.05 -7.25 11.07
N PHE A 55 19.14 -6.75 11.91
CA PHE A 55 18.82 -7.37 13.19
C PHE A 55 17.87 -8.58 13.09
N PHE A 56 16.93 -8.57 12.13
CA PHE A 56 15.83 -9.55 12.04
C PHE A 56 15.88 -10.41 10.76
N GLY A 57 16.96 -10.31 9.98
CA GLY A 57 17.19 -11.10 8.76
C GLY A 57 16.61 -10.49 7.48
N SER A 58 17.29 -10.76 6.36
CA SER A 58 16.92 -10.25 5.03
C SER A 58 15.57 -10.78 4.50
N ASP A 59 15.17 -11.98 4.91
CA ASP A 59 13.87 -12.59 4.60
C ASP A 59 12.69 -11.73 5.07
N ASN A 60 12.94 -10.88 6.08
CA ASN A 60 11.95 -10.01 6.69
C ASN A 60 11.95 -8.58 6.12
N SER A 61 12.70 -8.33 5.06
CA SER A 61 12.70 -7.04 4.35
C SER A 61 11.30 -6.55 3.97
N SER A 62 10.38 -7.45 3.62
CA SER A 62 9.00 -7.08 3.28
C SER A 62 8.24 -6.45 4.47
N MET A 63 8.38 -7.01 5.67
CA MET A 63 7.78 -6.45 6.87
C MET A 63 8.48 -5.16 7.31
N ALA A 64 9.80 -5.03 7.12
CA ALA A 64 10.50 -3.76 7.36
C ALA A 64 9.97 -2.61 6.48
N VAL A 65 9.71 -2.88 5.19
CA VAL A 65 9.08 -1.92 4.27
C VAL A 65 7.66 -1.57 4.72
N VAL A 66 6.86 -2.56 5.14
CA VAL A 66 5.50 -2.32 5.67
C VAL A 66 5.54 -1.41 6.90
N LEU A 67 6.41 -1.70 7.86
CA LEU A 67 6.59 -0.89 9.07
C LEU A 67 7.04 0.53 8.74
N TYR A 68 7.93 0.69 7.77
CA TYR A 68 8.35 2.00 7.27
C TYR A 68 7.16 2.81 6.70
N CYS A 69 6.36 2.19 5.82
CA CYS A 69 5.20 2.85 5.23
C CYS A 69 4.14 3.20 6.29
N MET A 70 3.90 2.30 7.25
CA MET A 70 3.00 2.53 8.38
C MET A 70 3.50 3.70 9.24
N LEU A 71 4.78 3.74 9.59
CA LEU A 71 5.39 4.80 10.38
C LEU A 71 5.20 6.19 9.75
N LEU A 72 5.36 6.29 8.43
CA LEU A 72 5.13 7.54 7.71
C LEU A 72 3.66 7.97 7.74
N ALA A 73 2.72 7.02 7.73
CA ALA A 73 1.30 7.30 7.70
C ALA A 73 0.73 7.65 9.08
N VAL A 74 1.07 6.88 10.12
CA VAL A 74 0.58 7.13 11.50
C VAL A 74 1.02 8.50 12.03
N ARG A 75 2.06 9.09 11.44
CA ARG A 75 2.47 10.47 11.74
C ARG A 75 1.39 11.51 11.40
N PHE A 76 0.55 11.23 10.41
CA PHE A 76 -0.41 12.20 9.84
C PHE A 76 -1.86 11.76 9.96
N VAL A 77 -2.12 10.45 9.85
CA VAL A 77 -3.47 9.89 9.79
C VAL A 77 -3.74 9.09 11.05
N ASP A 78 -4.84 9.40 11.72
CA ASP A 78 -5.36 8.62 12.85
C ASP A 78 -6.42 7.60 12.40
N PHE A 79 -7.01 6.85 13.34
CA PHE A 79 -8.02 5.83 13.03
C PHE A 79 -9.46 6.27 13.32
N GLY A 80 -9.70 7.52 13.74
CA GLY A 80 -11.04 8.04 14.02
C GLY A 80 -11.60 7.72 15.41
N TYR A 81 -10.76 7.23 16.34
CA TYR A 81 -11.15 6.94 17.72
C TYR A 81 -10.01 7.21 18.70
N CYS A 82 -10.28 7.10 20.00
CA CYS A 82 -9.35 7.55 21.04
C CYS A 82 -8.00 6.81 20.94
N VAL A 83 -6.94 7.46 21.43
CA VAL A 83 -5.55 7.00 21.25
C VAL A 83 -5.29 5.61 21.85
N ARG A 84 -5.91 5.31 23.00
CA ARG A 84 -5.76 4.00 23.67
C ARG A 84 -6.28 2.88 22.77
N GLU A 85 -7.49 3.04 22.26
CA GLU A 85 -8.10 2.06 21.37
C GLU A 85 -7.37 2.02 20.01
N SER A 86 -6.85 3.16 19.53
CA SER A 86 -6.02 3.23 18.31
C SER A 86 -4.75 2.40 18.41
N ILE A 87 -4.08 2.43 19.57
CA ILE A 87 -2.89 1.61 19.82
C ILE A 87 -3.26 0.12 19.89
N ILE A 88 -4.39 -0.23 20.51
CA ILE A 88 -4.89 -1.62 20.54
C ILE A 88 -5.21 -2.10 19.12
N ALA A 89 -5.90 -1.28 18.33
CA ALA A 89 -6.20 -1.59 16.94
C ALA A 89 -4.94 -1.71 16.08
N LEU A 90 -3.94 -0.85 16.28
CA LEU A 90 -2.63 -0.96 15.62
C LEU A 90 -1.96 -2.31 15.93
N ALA A 91 -2.01 -2.77 17.19
CA ALA A 91 -1.50 -4.09 17.56
C ALA A 91 -2.29 -5.20 16.85
N GLY A 92 -3.62 -5.12 16.85
CA GLY A 92 -4.48 -6.08 16.13
C GLY A 92 -4.20 -6.14 14.64
N ILE A 93 -4.05 -4.98 13.97
CA ILE A 93 -3.68 -4.89 12.56
C ILE A 93 -2.31 -5.54 12.31
N LEU A 94 -1.30 -5.25 13.13
CA LEU A 94 0.03 -5.85 12.99
C LEU A 94 0.03 -7.37 13.21
N LEU A 95 -0.79 -7.88 14.12
CA LEU A 95 -0.97 -9.33 14.31
C LEU A 95 -1.63 -9.98 13.09
N LEU A 96 -2.67 -9.35 12.53
CA LEU A 96 -3.31 -9.83 11.29
C LEU A 96 -2.32 -9.79 10.11
N LEU A 97 -1.52 -8.73 9.99
CA LEU A 97 -0.48 -8.63 8.96
C LEU A 97 0.65 -9.66 9.15
N LEU A 98 0.97 -10.02 10.39
CA LEU A 98 2.02 -10.99 10.69
C LEU A 98 1.57 -12.43 10.38
N PHE A 99 0.40 -12.83 10.85
CA PHE A 99 -0.01 -14.23 10.85
C PHE A 99 -0.93 -14.60 9.68
N SER A 100 -1.94 -13.79 9.36
CA SER A 100 -2.96 -14.17 8.38
C SER A 100 -2.39 -14.51 6.99
N PRO A 101 -1.42 -13.75 6.44
CA PRO A 101 -0.77 -14.10 5.18
C PRO A 101 -0.11 -15.49 5.20
N VAL A 102 0.52 -15.87 6.31
CA VAL A 102 1.25 -17.14 6.46
C VAL A 102 0.31 -18.32 6.70
N ILE A 103 -0.77 -18.10 7.44
CA ILE A 103 -1.77 -19.15 7.67
C ILE A 103 -2.56 -19.42 6.39
N ALA A 104 -2.90 -18.37 5.63
CA ALA A 104 -3.67 -18.51 4.39
C ALA A 104 -2.90 -19.29 3.30
N THR A 105 -1.57 -19.18 3.24
CA THR A 105 -0.74 -19.87 2.22
C THR A 105 -0.63 -21.37 2.45
N VAL A 106 -0.80 -21.85 3.68
CA VAL A 106 -0.76 -23.28 4.03
C VAL A 106 -2.15 -23.91 4.17
N ALA A 107 -3.21 -23.09 4.13
CA ALA A 107 -4.59 -23.53 4.23
C ALA A 107 -5.10 -24.06 2.87
N SER A 108 -6.21 -24.82 2.91
CA SER A 108 -6.93 -25.17 1.68
C SER A 108 -7.48 -23.90 1.01
N PRO A 109 -7.74 -23.89 -0.31
CA PRO A 109 -8.15 -22.68 -1.02
C PRO A 109 -9.37 -21.98 -0.41
N ILE A 110 -10.38 -22.74 0.02
CA ILE A 110 -11.59 -22.19 0.65
C ILE A 110 -11.26 -21.56 2.01
N VAL A 111 -10.45 -22.23 2.83
CA VAL A 111 -10.06 -21.71 4.16
C VAL A 111 -9.13 -20.50 4.01
N GLY A 112 -8.18 -20.54 3.08
CA GLY A 112 -7.31 -19.42 2.74
C GLY A 112 -8.10 -18.19 2.29
N PHE A 113 -9.13 -18.38 1.44
CA PHE A 113 -10.06 -17.32 1.06
C PHE A 113 -10.74 -16.68 2.28
N LEU A 114 -11.28 -17.49 3.19
CA LEU A 114 -11.95 -16.98 4.39
C LEU A 114 -10.97 -16.23 5.30
N ILE A 115 -9.76 -16.75 5.50
CA ILE A 115 -8.71 -16.06 6.27
C ILE A 115 -8.38 -14.71 5.64
N HIS A 116 -8.17 -14.67 4.32
CA HIS A 116 -7.94 -13.43 3.60
C HIS A 116 -9.08 -12.43 3.79
N PHE A 117 -10.32 -12.89 3.59
CA PHE A 117 -11.49 -12.03 3.64
C PHE A 117 -11.69 -11.42 5.02
N PHE A 118 -11.77 -12.25 6.07
CA PHE A 118 -12.02 -11.75 7.41
C PHE A 118 -10.86 -10.92 7.96
N SER A 119 -9.61 -11.32 7.69
CA SER A 119 -8.45 -10.55 8.15
C SER A 119 -8.37 -9.19 7.47
N PHE A 120 -8.52 -9.16 6.14
CA PHE A 120 -8.40 -7.90 5.40
C PHE A 120 -9.60 -6.98 5.65
N PHE A 121 -10.81 -7.52 5.77
CA PHE A 121 -11.98 -6.75 6.17
C PHE A 121 -11.83 -6.15 7.59
N ALA A 122 -11.33 -6.93 8.54
CA ALA A 122 -11.03 -6.43 9.90
C ALA A 122 -10.00 -5.30 9.88
N ILE A 123 -8.93 -5.43 9.07
CA ILE A 123 -7.94 -4.36 8.90
C ILE A 123 -8.59 -3.09 8.35
N LEU A 124 -9.49 -3.19 7.36
CA LEU A 124 -10.21 -2.03 6.83
C LEU A 124 -11.12 -1.39 7.88
N LEU A 125 -11.88 -2.19 8.64
CA LEU A 125 -12.73 -1.69 9.73
C LEU A 125 -11.92 -0.94 10.80
N LEU A 126 -10.74 -1.44 11.14
CA LEU A 126 -9.91 -0.85 12.18
C LEU A 126 -9.17 0.41 11.70
N SER A 127 -8.78 0.47 10.43
CA SER A 127 -7.86 1.53 9.95
C SER A 127 -8.50 2.59 9.05
N ALA A 128 -9.61 2.29 8.37
CA ALA A 128 -10.17 3.11 7.30
C ALA A 128 -11.54 3.70 7.67
N ASP A 129 -11.65 4.29 8.88
CA ASP A 129 -12.90 4.98 9.28
C ASP A 129 -13.24 6.15 8.33
N GLN A 130 -12.20 6.86 7.87
CA GLN A 130 -12.24 7.87 6.80
C GLN A 130 -11.45 7.35 5.59
N PRO A 131 -12.10 6.69 4.62
CA PRO A 131 -11.43 6.10 3.45
C PRO A 131 -10.59 7.11 2.65
N GLU A 132 -10.98 8.39 2.65
CA GLU A 132 -10.34 9.50 1.92
C GLU A 132 -8.92 9.78 2.42
N MET A 133 -8.63 9.42 3.67
CA MET A 133 -7.32 9.64 4.30
C MET A 133 -6.25 8.62 3.84
N GLY A 134 -6.64 7.63 3.04
CA GLY A 134 -5.70 6.72 2.35
C GLY A 134 -5.22 5.52 3.17
N ASN A 135 -5.64 5.38 4.44
CA ASN A 135 -5.31 4.21 5.26
C ASN A 135 -5.73 2.90 4.59
N GLY A 136 -6.92 2.83 3.99
CA GLY A 136 -7.39 1.63 3.29
C GLY A 136 -6.42 1.14 2.22
N SER A 137 -5.88 2.06 1.41
CA SER A 137 -4.89 1.76 0.37
C SER A 137 -3.55 1.33 0.96
N LEU A 138 -3.08 1.98 2.02
CA LEU A 138 -1.82 1.66 2.69
C LEU A 138 -1.84 0.26 3.32
N TYR A 139 -2.87 -0.04 4.11
CA TYR A 139 -2.97 -1.32 4.80
C TYR A 139 -3.32 -2.46 3.83
N SER A 140 -4.01 -2.17 2.73
CA SER A 140 -4.13 -3.10 1.60
C SER A 140 -2.79 -3.43 0.97
N PHE A 141 -1.96 -2.42 0.69
CA PHE A 141 -0.59 -2.62 0.22
C PHE A 141 0.18 -3.51 1.21
N ALA A 142 0.13 -3.22 2.51
CA ALA A 142 0.82 -4.01 3.52
C ALA A 142 0.38 -5.49 3.51
N TYR A 143 -0.93 -5.74 3.49
CA TYR A 143 -1.48 -7.08 3.50
C TYR A 143 -1.09 -7.89 2.26
N ILE A 144 -1.22 -7.29 1.07
CA ILE A 144 -0.88 -7.92 -0.21
C ILE A 144 0.63 -8.17 -0.29
N PHE A 145 1.46 -7.24 0.18
CA PHE A 145 2.91 -7.38 0.12
C PHE A 145 3.41 -8.52 0.99
N LEU A 146 2.84 -8.67 2.20
CA LEU A 146 3.20 -9.76 3.10
C LEU A 146 2.65 -11.11 2.63
N SER A 147 1.47 -11.12 1.99
CA SER A 147 0.92 -12.31 1.32
C SER A 147 1.77 -12.79 0.15
N GLY A 148 2.42 -11.87 -0.57
CA GLY A 148 3.39 -12.22 -1.62
C GLY A 148 4.78 -12.61 -1.14
N ASN A 149 5.08 -12.43 0.16
CA ASN A 149 6.39 -12.73 0.75
C ASN A 149 6.22 -13.39 2.14
N PRO A 150 5.58 -14.56 2.20
CA PRO A 150 5.42 -15.30 3.45
C PRO A 150 6.78 -15.81 3.96
N VAL A 151 6.92 -15.95 5.27
CA VAL A 151 8.09 -16.56 5.93
C VAL A 151 7.60 -17.60 6.94
N TYR A 152 8.44 -18.59 7.21
CA TYR A 152 8.12 -19.72 8.07
C TYR A 152 9.28 -20.00 9.04
N GLY A 153 9.04 -20.83 10.05
CA GLY A 153 10.08 -21.28 10.99
C GLY A 153 10.77 -20.13 11.73
N SER A 154 12.10 -20.17 11.79
CA SER A 154 12.91 -19.16 12.48
C SER A 154 12.73 -17.75 11.88
N SER A 155 12.57 -17.63 10.56
CA SER A 155 12.33 -16.33 9.90
C SER A 155 10.99 -15.72 10.34
N LEU A 156 9.96 -16.52 10.63
CA LEU A 156 8.70 -16.02 11.19
C LEU A 156 8.85 -15.52 12.63
N TYR A 157 9.65 -16.20 13.45
CA TYR A 157 9.96 -15.72 14.79
C TYR A 157 10.71 -14.38 14.76
N GLN A 158 11.68 -14.23 13.84
CA GLN A 158 12.35 -12.96 13.64
C GLN A 158 11.39 -11.86 13.13
N ARG A 159 10.44 -12.23 12.25
CA ARG A 159 9.38 -11.30 11.81
C ARG A 159 8.53 -10.83 12.98
N PHE A 160 8.17 -11.72 13.89
CA PHE A 160 7.42 -11.39 15.10
C PHE A 160 8.18 -10.38 15.96
N LEU A 161 9.45 -10.64 16.27
CA LEU A 161 10.27 -9.69 17.06
C LEU A 161 10.37 -8.32 16.38
N MET A 162 10.57 -8.30 15.07
CA MET A 162 10.59 -7.07 14.29
C MET A 162 9.24 -6.34 14.32
N THR A 163 8.13 -7.07 14.23
CA THR A 163 6.78 -6.52 14.35
C THR A 163 6.54 -5.90 15.73
N VAL A 164 7.06 -6.50 16.81
CA VAL A 164 7.00 -5.92 18.16
C VAL A 164 7.78 -4.61 18.23
N VAL A 165 9.01 -4.57 17.70
CA VAL A 165 9.80 -3.31 17.64
C VAL A 165 9.08 -2.25 16.80
N GLY A 166 8.57 -2.65 15.64
CA GLY A 166 7.79 -1.78 14.76
C GLY A 166 6.52 -1.23 15.43
N PHE A 167 5.83 -2.07 16.20
CA PHE A 167 4.67 -1.67 16.99
C PHE A 167 5.04 -0.60 18.01
N VAL A 168 6.10 -0.81 18.80
CA VAL A 168 6.55 0.17 19.81
C VAL A 168 6.85 1.53 19.17
N ILE A 169 7.59 1.53 18.06
CA ILE A 169 7.94 2.76 17.34
C ILE A 169 6.68 3.45 16.79
N CYS A 170 5.80 2.71 16.11
CA CYS A 170 4.58 3.26 15.53
C CYS A 170 3.62 3.76 16.61
N ALA A 171 3.44 3.02 17.71
CA ALA A 171 2.59 3.40 18.82
C ALA A 171 3.10 4.66 19.52
N ALA A 172 4.42 4.79 19.71
CA ALA A 172 5.02 5.99 20.29
C ALA A 172 4.74 7.23 19.42
N VAL A 173 4.95 7.14 18.10
CA VAL A 173 4.66 8.24 17.17
C VAL A 173 3.16 8.53 17.11
N PHE A 174 2.32 7.49 17.03
CA PHE A 174 0.86 7.64 17.00
C PHE A 174 0.37 8.36 18.26
N TYR A 175 0.86 7.96 19.44
CA TYR A 175 0.51 8.60 20.70
C TYR A 175 0.90 10.07 20.70
N GLN A 176 2.15 10.39 20.37
CA GLN A 176 2.65 11.76 20.33
C GLN A 176 1.84 12.65 19.37
N LYS A 177 1.35 12.10 18.25
CA LYS A 177 0.65 12.88 17.22
C LYS A 177 -0.85 13.00 17.42
N HIS A 178 -1.48 12.01 18.06
CA HIS A 178 -2.93 11.90 18.10
C HIS A 178 -3.52 11.74 19.51
N ALA A 179 -2.72 11.83 20.58
CA ALA A 179 -3.19 11.65 21.97
C ALA A 179 -4.42 12.51 22.34
N GLN A 180 -4.53 13.71 21.76
CA GLN A 180 -5.61 14.65 22.06
C GLN A 180 -6.82 14.55 21.12
N LYS A 181 -6.75 13.69 20.09
CA LYS A 181 -7.85 13.51 19.14
C LYS A 181 -8.88 12.50 19.66
N HIS A 182 -10.15 12.69 19.26
CA HIS A 182 -11.23 11.74 19.45
C HIS A 182 -11.37 11.16 20.88
N GLN A 183 -11.09 11.97 21.91
CA GLN A 183 -10.96 11.52 23.31
C GLN A 183 -12.14 10.68 23.85
N LYS A 184 -13.35 10.83 23.27
CA LYS A 184 -14.58 10.15 23.71
C LYS A 184 -15.07 9.03 22.78
N LEU A 185 -14.41 8.78 21.65
CA LEU A 185 -14.84 7.78 20.67
C LEU A 185 -14.14 6.44 20.91
N ASN A 186 -14.93 5.37 21.05
CA ASN A 186 -14.45 4.00 21.24
C ASN A 186 -14.63 3.21 19.94
N VAL A 187 -13.67 2.33 19.60
CA VAL A 187 -13.76 1.35 18.49
C VAL A 187 -15.06 0.58 18.51
N TRP A 188 -15.51 0.14 19.68
CA TRP A 188 -16.75 -0.61 19.83
C TRP A 188 -17.98 0.16 19.35
N ASN A 189 -17.99 1.48 19.55
CA ASN A 189 -19.09 2.32 19.07
C ASN A 189 -19.11 2.43 17.54
N HIS A 190 -17.95 2.30 16.89
CA HIS A 190 -17.87 2.23 15.42
C HIS A 190 -18.31 0.87 14.91
N LEU A 191 -17.85 -0.22 15.54
CA LEU A 191 -18.27 -1.58 15.16
C LEU A 191 -19.78 -1.80 15.32
N LYS A 192 -20.41 -1.18 16.33
CA LYS A 192 -21.87 -1.22 16.50
C LYS A 192 -22.65 -0.48 15.41
N LYS A 193 -22.00 0.43 14.68
CA LYS A 193 -22.61 1.24 13.61
C LYS A 193 -22.31 0.66 12.22
N ILE A 194 -21.88 -0.60 12.14
CA ILE A 194 -21.71 -1.27 10.86
C ILE A 194 -23.08 -1.44 10.21
N ASP A 195 -23.20 -0.89 9.02
CA ASP A 195 -24.41 -0.96 8.22
C ASP A 195 -24.02 -1.21 6.76
N ILE A 196 -24.24 -2.44 6.30
CA ILE A 196 -23.85 -2.89 4.95
C ILE A 196 -24.67 -2.15 3.85
N THR A 197 -25.72 -1.41 4.21
CA THR A 197 -26.42 -0.54 3.25
C THR A 197 -25.66 0.74 2.93
N GLN A 198 -24.73 1.16 3.80
CA GLN A 198 -23.94 2.37 3.57
C GLN A 198 -22.79 2.11 2.61
N HIS A 199 -22.53 3.10 1.75
CA HIS A 199 -21.48 3.08 0.72
C HIS A 199 -20.10 2.72 1.30
N LYS A 200 -19.75 3.22 2.49
CA LYS A 200 -18.49 2.90 3.20
C LYS A 200 -18.30 1.41 3.39
N TYR A 201 -19.29 0.72 3.95
CA TYR A 201 -19.16 -0.70 4.26
C TYR A 201 -19.30 -1.57 3.01
N GLN A 202 -20.11 -1.16 2.03
CA GLN A 202 -20.14 -1.80 0.71
C GLN A 202 -18.78 -1.74 0.01
N TRP A 203 -18.11 -0.58 0.07
CA TRP A 203 -16.75 -0.42 -0.42
C TRP A 203 -15.78 -1.35 0.32
N MET A 204 -15.83 -1.42 1.65
CA MET A 204 -14.96 -2.32 2.43
C MET A 204 -15.19 -3.80 2.07
N VAL A 205 -16.45 -4.21 1.92
CA VAL A 205 -16.80 -5.58 1.51
C VAL A 205 -16.31 -5.87 0.09
N ARG A 206 -16.57 -4.96 -0.87
CA ARG A 206 -16.06 -5.06 -2.25
C ARG A 206 -14.55 -5.23 -2.26
N PHE A 207 -13.85 -4.37 -1.54
CA PHE A 207 -12.41 -4.35 -1.53
C PHE A 207 -11.84 -5.61 -0.87
N ALA A 208 -12.38 -6.01 0.28
CA ALA A 208 -11.98 -7.23 0.97
C ALA A 208 -12.24 -8.49 0.14
N LEU A 209 -13.43 -8.64 -0.45
CA LEU A 209 -13.78 -9.78 -1.29
C LEU A 209 -12.89 -9.84 -2.54
N GLY A 210 -12.73 -8.73 -3.25
CA GLY A 210 -11.95 -8.67 -4.48
C GLY A 210 -10.50 -9.09 -4.26
N ILE A 211 -9.84 -8.53 -3.24
CA ILE A 211 -8.45 -8.91 -2.91
C ILE A 211 -8.36 -10.36 -2.43
N SER A 212 -9.31 -10.82 -1.62
CA SER A 212 -9.27 -12.19 -1.09
C SER A 212 -9.48 -13.25 -2.16
N LEU A 213 -10.42 -13.03 -3.08
CA LEU A 213 -10.62 -13.88 -4.26
C LEU A 213 -9.35 -13.89 -5.11
N LEU A 214 -8.80 -12.71 -5.42
CA LEU A 214 -7.61 -12.61 -6.25
C LEU A 214 -6.43 -13.36 -5.62
N LEU A 215 -6.11 -13.11 -4.34
CA LEU A 215 -5.02 -13.79 -3.62
C LEU A 215 -5.22 -15.31 -3.60
N THR A 216 -6.44 -15.78 -3.39
CA THR A 216 -6.76 -17.22 -3.38
C THR A 216 -6.55 -17.84 -4.76
N ILE A 217 -7.03 -17.18 -5.82
CA ILE A 217 -6.83 -17.59 -7.22
C ILE A 217 -5.33 -17.67 -7.53
N GLY A 218 -4.58 -16.62 -7.19
CA GLY A 218 -3.14 -16.57 -7.43
C GLY A 218 -2.37 -17.67 -6.70
N SER A 219 -2.74 -17.96 -5.44
CA SER A 219 -2.17 -19.05 -4.67
C SER A 219 -2.52 -20.41 -5.26
N TYR A 220 -3.77 -20.62 -5.66
CA TYR A 220 -4.23 -21.88 -6.25
C TYR A 220 -3.50 -22.21 -7.56
N PHE A 221 -3.33 -21.22 -8.44
CA PHE A 221 -2.59 -21.36 -9.70
C PHE A 221 -1.07 -21.21 -9.54
N GLN A 222 -0.57 -21.01 -8.32
CA GLN A 222 0.86 -20.83 -8.00
C GLN A 222 1.55 -19.75 -8.85
N ILE A 223 0.86 -18.63 -9.09
CA ILE A 223 1.39 -17.56 -9.94
C ILE A 223 2.57 -16.88 -9.22
N ARG A 224 3.73 -16.83 -9.88
CA ARG A 224 4.94 -16.20 -9.33
C ARG A 224 4.73 -14.71 -9.17
N ARG A 225 5.15 -14.14 -8.03
CA ARG A 225 5.09 -12.69 -7.74
C ARG A 225 3.68 -12.07 -7.85
N PHE A 226 2.64 -12.89 -7.70
CA PHE A 226 1.24 -12.51 -7.81
C PHE A 226 0.78 -11.31 -6.95
N MET A 227 1.53 -10.93 -5.90
CA MET A 227 1.33 -9.66 -5.21
C MET A 227 1.27 -8.44 -6.14
N TRP A 228 1.93 -8.49 -7.30
CA TRP A 228 1.86 -7.42 -8.30
C TRP A 228 0.47 -7.29 -8.93
N ALA A 229 -0.20 -8.42 -9.19
CA ALA A 229 -1.61 -8.44 -9.57
C ALA A 229 -2.47 -7.88 -8.43
N GLY A 230 -2.17 -8.28 -7.19
CA GLY A 230 -2.79 -7.72 -5.99
C GLY A 230 -2.69 -6.19 -5.92
N PHE A 231 -1.52 -5.60 -6.11
CA PHE A 231 -1.33 -4.15 -6.09
C PHE A 231 -2.06 -3.43 -7.22
N ALA A 232 -2.07 -4.03 -8.41
CA ALA A 232 -2.81 -3.50 -9.54
C ALA A 232 -4.32 -3.51 -9.25
N CYS A 233 -4.84 -4.63 -8.75
CA CYS A 233 -6.23 -4.77 -8.38
C CYS A 233 -6.64 -3.80 -7.26
N ALA A 234 -5.86 -3.76 -6.19
CA ALA A 234 -6.09 -2.89 -5.05
C ALA A 234 -6.14 -1.42 -5.45
N SER A 235 -5.34 -1.02 -6.42
CA SER A 235 -5.37 0.38 -6.86
C SER A 235 -6.63 0.81 -7.57
N LEU A 236 -7.36 -0.11 -8.20
CA LEU A 236 -8.65 0.16 -8.80
C LEU A 236 -9.77 0.04 -7.76
N LEU A 237 -9.72 -0.97 -6.89
CA LEU A 237 -10.77 -1.22 -5.89
C LEU A 237 -10.72 -0.31 -4.66
N SER A 238 -9.56 0.27 -4.35
CA SER A 238 -9.38 1.18 -3.20
C SER A 238 -10.07 2.53 -3.37
N ASP A 239 -10.53 2.88 -4.56
CA ASP A 239 -11.26 4.13 -4.76
C ASP A 239 -12.63 4.07 -4.07
N HIS A 240 -12.84 4.99 -3.13
CA HIS A 240 -14.05 5.10 -2.34
C HIS A 240 -15.06 6.08 -2.95
N SER A 241 -14.69 6.88 -3.96
CA SER A 241 -15.62 7.84 -4.56
C SER A 241 -16.88 7.16 -5.11
N GLU A 242 -17.99 7.88 -5.11
CA GLU A 242 -19.25 7.43 -5.70
C GLU A 242 -19.11 7.15 -7.20
N ASP A 243 -18.31 7.97 -7.88
CA ASP A 243 -17.89 7.76 -9.26
C ASP A 243 -16.38 7.46 -9.30
N PRO A 244 -15.99 6.18 -9.23
CA PRO A 244 -14.58 5.81 -9.22
C PRO A 244 -13.97 5.92 -10.62
N LEU A 245 -12.78 6.51 -10.68
CA LEU A 245 -12.02 6.74 -11.91
C LEU A 245 -11.34 5.44 -12.43
N LEU A 246 -12.11 4.34 -12.51
CA LEU A 246 -11.61 3.01 -12.85
C LEU A 246 -10.92 2.97 -14.20
N ARG A 247 -11.51 3.62 -15.22
CA ARG A 247 -10.95 3.67 -16.57
C ARG A 247 -9.63 4.45 -16.59
N GLU A 248 -9.56 5.57 -15.89
CA GLU A 248 -8.33 6.36 -15.81
C GLU A 248 -7.23 5.57 -15.10
N ARG A 249 -7.54 4.99 -13.92
CA ARG A 249 -6.61 4.17 -13.15
C ARG A 249 -6.13 2.95 -13.93
N PHE A 250 -7.02 2.31 -14.71
CA PHE A 250 -6.68 1.21 -15.61
C PHE A 250 -5.57 1.63 -16.58
N TRP A 251 -5.77 2.73 -17.32
CA TRP A 251 -4.79 3.20 -18.29
C TRP A 251 -3.50 3.68 -17.63
N GLN A 252 -3.59 4.39 -16.50
CA GLN A 252 -2.41 4.83 -15.76
C GLN A 252 -1.58 3.66 -15.24
N ARG A 253 -2.22 2.56 -14.82
CA ARG A 253 -1.53 1.33 -14.42
C ARG A 253 -0.90 0.60 -15.59
N LEU A 254 -1.64 0.42 -16.67
CA LEU A 254 -1.17 -0.28 -17.87
C LEU A 254 0.01 0.46 -18.53
N LEU A 255 -0.16 1.76 -18.81
CA LEU A 255 0.91 2.57 -19.38
C LEU A 255 2.08 2.72 -18.40
N GLY A 256 1.79 2.92 -17.12
CA GLY A 256 2.81 3.02 -16.08
C GLY A 256 3.71 1.77 -16.01
N VAL A 257 3.13 0.56 -16.09
CA VAL A 257 3.93 -0.68 -16.05
C VAL A 257 4.70 -0.94 -17.34
N ILE A 258 4.14 -0.58 -18.51
CA ILE A 258 4.81 -0.72 -19.80
C ILE A 258 6.01 0.22 -19.86
N TYR A 259 5.80 1.52 -19.60
CA TYR A 259 6.89 2.49 -19.58
C TYR A 259 7.89 2.19 -18.47
N GLY A 260 7.45 1.76 -17.30
CA GLY A 260 8.35 1.38 -16.19
C GLY A 260 9.25 0.21 -16.54
N SER A 261 8.69 -0.82 -17.19
CA SER A 261 9.43 -1.99 -17.64
C SER A 261 10.41 -1.64 -18.76
N LEU A 262 10.01 -0.78 -19.71
CA LEU A 262 10.90 -0.32 -20.78
C LEU A 262 12.04 0.54 -20.22
N THR A 263 11.75 1.48 -19.32
CA THR A 263 12.77 2.29 -18.66
C THR A 263 13.74 1.41 -17.86
N PHE A 264 13.24 0.43 -17.12
CA PHE A 264 14.09 -0.53 -16.42
C PHE A 264 15.00 -1.30 -17.39
N TYR A 265 14.45 -1.81 -18.50
CA TYR A 265 15.23 -2.52 -19.52
C TYR A 265 16.37 -1.67 -20.06
N VAL A 266 16.11 -0.41 -20.43
CA VAL A 266 17.15 0.49 -20.95
C VAL A 266 18.21 0.76 -19.88
N ILE A 267 17.81 1.12 -18.67
CA ILE A 267 18.74 1.40 -17.57
C ILE A 267 19.59 0.18 -17.26
N TYR A 268 18.99 -1.01 -17.15
CA TYR A 268 19.68 -2.24 -16.78
C TYR A 268 20.76 -2.64 -17.78
N ASN A 269 20.54 -2.41 -19.08
CA ASN A 269 21.51 -2.75 -20.14
C ASN A 269 22.60 -1.68 -20.33
N VAL A 270 22.29 -0.41 -20.09
CA VAL A 270 23.27 0.69 -20.24
C VAL A 270 24.13 0.86 -19.00
N LEU A 271 23.54 0.68 -17.82
CA LEU A 271 24.22 0.87 -16.56
C LEU A 271 25.11 -0.34 -16.24
N PRO A 272 26.41 -0.15 -15.93
CA PRO A 272 27.26 -1.24 -15.47
C PRO A 272 26.67 -1.93 -14.24
N SER A 273 26.88 -3.25 -14.13
CA SER A 273 26.32 -4.08 -13.06
C SER A 273 26.67 -3.59 -11.66
N GLU A 274 27.87 -3.01 -11.48
CA GLU A 274 28.36 -2.41 -10.25
C GLU A 274 27.44 -1.29 -9.71
N TYR A 275 26.68 -0.63 -10.58
CA TYR A 275 25.79 0.48 -10.20
C TYR A 275 24.31 0.08 -10.15
N HIS A 276 23.95 -1.18 -10.41
CA HIS A 276 22.55 -1.64 -10.41
C HIS A 276 21.86 -1.42 -9.05
N PHE A 277 22.61 -1.45 -7.96
CA PHE A 277 22.09 -1.16 -6.61
C PHE A 277 21.46 0.24 -6.48
N LEU A 278 21.83 1.19 -7.34
CA LEU A 278 21.30 2.55 -7.35
C LEU A 278 19.93 2.67 -8.01
N ILE A 279 19.51 1.70 -8.83
CA ILE A 279 18.25 1.77 -9.60
C ILE A 279 17.04 1.94 -8.67
N GLY A 280 17.00 1.18 -7.57
CA GLY A 280 15.93 1.28 -6.57
C GLY A 280 15.90 2.64 -5.86
N PRO A 281 16.99 3.06 -5.18
CA PRO A 281 17.09 4.35 -4.52
C PRO A 281 16.82 5.55 -5.43
N LEU A 282 17.34 5.57 -6.66
CA LEU A 282 17.08 6.64 -7.62
C LEU A 282 15.62 6.65 -8.07
N GLY A 283 15.00 5.48 -8.26
CA GLY A 283 13.56 5.37 -8.48
C GLY A 283 12.76 5.98 -7.33
N GLY A 284 13.12 5.66 -6.08
CA GLY A 284 12.55 6.25 -4.87
C GLY A 284 12.72 7.77 -4.78
N LEU A 285 13.89 8.28 -5.16
CA LEU A 285 14.18 9.71 -5.18
C LEU A 285 13.31 10.43 -6.21
N CYS A 286 13.20 9.89 -7.41
CA CYS A 286 12.34 10.41 -8.47
C CYS A 286 10.86 10.39 -8.06
N LEU A 287 10.42 9.34 -7.35
CA LEU A 287 9.05 9.23 -6.83
C LEU A 287 8.67 10.40 -5.93
N GLY A 288 9.61 10.92 -5.14
CA GLY A 288 9.38 12.08 -4.28
C GLY A 288 9.11 13.39 -5.03
N PHE A 289 9.31 13.45 -6.34
CA PHE A 289 8.94 14.57 -7.20
C PHE A 289 7.64 14.32 -7.99
N CYS A 290 7.11 13.10 -8.00
CA CYS A 290 5.94 12.73 -8.79
C CYS A 290 4.63 13.11 -8.09
N SER A 291 3.76 13.79 -8.83
CA SER A 291 2.39 14.11 -8.42
C SER A 291 1.40 13.11 -9.03
N GLU A 292 1.55 12.85 -10.32
CA GLU A 292 0.64 12.01 -11.11
C GLU A 292 0.89 10.52 -10.90
N TYR A 293 -0.20 9.75 -11.01
CA TYR A 293 -0.23 8.34 -10.66
C TYR A 293 0.53 7.45 -11.66
N GLN A 294 0.46 7.76 -12.95
CA GLN A 294 1.20 7.06 -14.01
C GLN A 294 2.70 7.03 -13.72
N TYR A 295 3.31 8.19 -13.45
CA TYR A 295 4.75 8.28 -13.17
C TYR A 295 5.13 7.59 -11.85
N LYS A 296 4.23 7.60 -10.86
CA LYS A 296 4.42 6.81 -9.64
C LYS A 296 4.47 5.31 -9.94
N THR A 297 3.61 4.82 -10.83
CA THR A 297 3.60 3.41 -11.23
C THR A 297 4.86 3.03 -12.02
N LEU A 298 5.31 3.91 -12.92
CA LEU A 298 6.55 3.76 -13.68
C LEU A 298 7.75 3.59 -12.75
N LEU A 299 7.99 4.57 -11.88
CA LEU A 299 9.18 4.59 -11.02
C LEU A 299 9.15 3.51 -9.94
N ASN A 300 7.97 3.17 -9.41
CA ASN A 300 7.81 2.04 -8.48
C ASN A 300 8.20 0.69 -9.13
N SER A 301 8.14 0.59 -10.46
CA SER A 301 8.52 -0.64 -11.15
C SER A 301 10.04 -0.83 -11.18
N LEU A 302 10.86 0.22 -11.07
CA LEU A 302 12.32 0.12 -11.11
C LEU A 302 12.88 -0.74 -9.97
N GLY A 303 12.55 -0.41 -8.72
CA GLY A 303 12.99 -1.17 -7.55
C GLY A 303 12.41 -2.59 -7.52
N ALA A 304 11.13 -2.74 -7.89
CA ALA A 304 10.48 -4.05 -7.94
C ALA A 304 11.12 -4.98 -8.98
N LEU A 305 11.42 -4.46 -10.17
CA LEU A 305 12.05 -5.20 -11.25
C LEU A 305 13.50 -5.54 -10.94
N LEU A 306 14.26 -4.65 -10.28
CA LEU A 306 15.63 -4.95 -9.83
C LEU A 306 15.65 -6.15 -8.87
N VAL A 307 14.76 -6.16 -7.87
CA VAL A 307 14.68 -7.29 -6.94
C VAL A 307 14.27 -8.56 -7.67
N ALA A 308 13.28 -8.50 -8.57
CA ALA A 308 12.83 -9.65 -9.34
C ALA A 308 13.88 -10.16 -10.35
N SER A 309 14.68 -9.27 -10.96
CA SER A 309 15.69 -9.65 -11.94
C SER A 309 16.84 -10.41 -11.30
N SER A 310 17.15 -10.13 -10.03
CA SER A 310 18.15 -10.90 -9.27
C SER A 310 17.75 -12.36 -9.05
N VAL A 311 16.44 -12.67 -9.11
CA VAL A 311 15.89 -14.02 -8.87
C VAL A 311 15.52 -14.75 -10.16
N TYR A 312 14.91 -14.04 -11.12
CA TYR A 312 14.33 -14.65 -12.33
C TYR A 312 15.05 -14.26 -13.62
N GLY A 313 16.03 -13.34 -13.55
CA GLY A 313 16.60 -12.68 -14.72
C GLY A 313 15.74 -11.52 -15.22
N MET A 314 16.37 -10.60 -15.95
CA MET A 314 15.76 -9.35 -16.41
C MET A 314 14.50 -9.57 -17.26
N GLN A 315 14.57 -10.43 -18.29
CA GLN A 315 13.45 -10.65 -19.21
C GLN A 315 12.23 -11.24 -18.49
N GLN A 316 12.44 -12.28 -17.67
CA GLN A 316 11.36 -12.92 -16.93
C GLN A 316 10.75 -11.97 -15.90
N ALA A 317 11.55 -11.15 -15.22
CA ALA A 317 11.05 -10.13 -14.28
C ALA A 317 10.11 -9.14 -14.97
N ILE A 318 10.46 -8.69 -16.18
CA ILE A 318 9.63 -7.80 -16.99
C ILE A 318 8.32 -8.49 -17.39
N TYR A 319 8.37 -9.72 -17.90
CA TYR A 319 7.18 -10.46 -18.30
C TYR A 319 6.23 -10.70 -17.13
N LEU A 320 6.75 -11.11 -15.97
CA LEU A 320 5.96 -11.26 -14.75
C LEU A 320 5.32 -9.93 -14.35
N ARG A 321 6.07 -8.83 -14.39
CA ARG A 321 5.57 -7.52 -13.96
C ARG A 321 4.43 -7.02 -14.82
N ILE A 322 4.56 -7.14 -16.14
CA ILE A 322 3.52 -6.76 -17.10
C ILE A 322 2.33 -7.71 -16.97
N GLY A 323 2.57 -9.03 -17.01
CA GLY A 323 1.53 -10.05 -16.95
C GLY A 323 0.68 -9.96 -15.69
N ASP A 324 1.31 -9.93 -14.50
CA ASP A 324 0.60 -9.82 -13.23
C ASP A 324 -0.19 -8.51 -13.13
N THR A 325 0.38 -7.40 -13.62
CA THR A 325 -0.33 -6.11 -13.60
C THR A 325 -1.57 -6.16 -14.49
N ILE A 326 -1.46 -6.74 -15.69
CA ILE A 326 -2.58 -6.95 -16.63
C ILE A 326 -3.65 -7.82 -15.97
N LEU A 327 -3.28 -8.97 -15.40
CA LEU A 327 -4.20 -9.84 -14.69
C LEU A 327 -4.95 -9.09 -13.58
N GLY A 328 -4.22 -8.33 -12.76
CA GLY A 328 -4.80 -7.57 -11.64
C GLY A 328 -5.77 -6.48 -12.08
N ILE A 329 -5.45 -5.70 -13.13
CA ILE A 329 -6.35 -4.63 -13.61
C ILE A 329 -7.61 -5.18 -14.29
N PHE A 330 -7.48 -6.25 -15.08
CA PHE A 330 -8.64 -6.88 -15.72
C PHE A 330 -9.54 -7.57 -14.69
N PHE A 331 -8.95 -8.30 -13.74
CA PHE A 331 -9.71 -8.89 -12.64
C PHE A 331 -10.47 -7.81 -11.86
N ALA A 332 -9.81 -6.70 -11.49
CA ALA A 332 -10.45 -5.63 -10.73
C ALA A 332 -11.63 -5.00 -11.48
N LEU A 333 -11.48 -4.75 -12.79
CA LEU A 333 -12.58 -4.23 -13.60
C LEU A 333 -13.77 -5.19 -13.60
N ILE A 334 -13.55 -6.45 -13.99
CA ILE A 334 -14.63 -7.45 -14.06
C ILE A 334 -15.29 -7.60 -12.70
N PHE A 335 -14.49 -7.75 -11.64
CA PHE A 335 -14.98 -7.90 -10.28
C PHE A 335 -15.80 -6.69 -9.83
N TYR A 336 -15.34 -5.47 -10.13
CA TYR A 336 -16.07 -4.24 -9.80
C TYR A 336 -17.47 -4.24 -10.44
N TRP A 337 -17.55 -4.51 -11.75
CA TRP A 337 -18.83 -4.53 -12.48
C TRP A 337 -19.79 -5.57 -11.94
N VAL A 338 -19.29 -6.79 -11.67
CA VAL A 338 -20.09 -7.86 -11.09
C VAL A 338 -20.60 -7.48 -9.71
N PHE A 339 -19.73 -6.97 -8.83
CA PHE A 339 -20.12 -6.58 -7.48
C PHE A 339 -21.14 -5.43 -7.49
N ASP A 340 -20.89 -4.38 -8.27
CA ASP A 340 -21.77 -3.22 -8.39
C ASP A 340 -23.16 -3.60 -8.94
N TYR A 341 -23.21 -4.52 -9.89
CA TYR A 341 -24.47 -5.09 -10.39
C TYR A 341 -25.29 -5.74 -9.27
N PHE A 342 -24.67 -6.60 -8.45
CA PHE A 342 -25.35 -7.25 -7.34
C PHE A 342 -25.81 -6.26 -6.27
N VAL A 343 -24.97 -5.28 -5.89
CA VAL A 343 -25.37 -4.25 -4.92
C VAL A 343 -26.55 -3.42 -5.40
N LYS A 344 -26.55 -2.98 -6.66
CA LYS A 344 -27.68 -2.25 -7.25
C LYS A 344 -28.95 -3.09 -7.29
N MET A 345 -28.84 -4.38 -7.59
CA MET A 345 -29.97 -5.30 -7.56
C MET A 345 -30.55 -5.44 -6.14
N THR A 346 -29.71 -5.64 -5.13
CA THR A 346 -30.13 -5.77 -3.73
C THR A 346 -30.77 -4.48 -3.21
N ASN A 347 -30.18 -3.32 -3.50
CA ASN A 347 -30.73 -2.02 -3.08
C ASN A 347 -32.10 -1.74 -3.72
N ARG A 348 -32.29 -2.12 -5.00
CA ARG A 348 -33.60 -2.03 -5.65
C ARG A 348 -34.64 -2.90 -4.96
N ILE A 349 -34.33 -4.16 -4.67
CA ILE A 349 -35.26 -5.08 -3.98
C ILE A 349 -35.65 -4.55 -2.59
N SER A 350 -34.71 -3.93 -1.88
CA SER A 350 -34.97 -3.34 -0.56
C SER A 350 -35.81 -2.05 -0.62
N ALA A 351 -35.82 -1.33 -1.74
CA ALA A 351 -36.65 -0.13 -1.91
C ALA A 351 -38.12 -0.43 -2.24
N TYR A 352 -38.44 -1.67 -2.62
CA TYR A 352 -39.81 -2.14 -2.88
C TYR A 352 -40.45 -2.89 -1.69
N LYS A 353 -39.71 -3.07 -0.59
CA LYS A 353 -40.20 -3.59 0.69
C LYS A 353 -40.32 -2.45 1.68
#